data_AF-A0A7D9KL12-F1
#
_entry.id   AF-A0A7D9KL12-F1
#
_cell.length_a   1.000
_cell.length_b   1.000
_cell.length_c   1.000
_cell.angle_alpha   90.00
_cell.angle_beta   90.00
_cell.angle_gamma   90.00
#
_symmetry.space_group_name_H-M   'P 1'
#
loop_
_entity.id
_entity.type
_entity.pdbx_description
1 polymer ?
#
loop_
_entity_poly.entity_id
_entity_poly.type
_entity_poly.pdbx_seq_one_letter_code
_entity_poly.pdbx_strand_id
1 'polypeptide(L)'
;QGENESAENTTKLCLNLFAAIGAEVTEQDIDISHRVLARRQSNRPSAIICKFVRRLAKERVLALRRETSNVQPQQLGFSSE
;
A
#
# COMPACT_ATOMS: atom_id res chain seq x y z
N GLN A 1 -14.94 -12.30 -9.00
CA GLN A 1 -14.02 -13.43 -8.76
C GLN A 1 -12.69 -12.83 -8.41
N GLY A 2 -12.13 -13.20 -7.25
CA GLY A 2 -10.93 -12.58 -6.70
C GLY A 2 -9.75 -12.83 -7.61
N GLU A 3 -9.30 -11.78 -8.30
CA GLU A 3 -7.97 -11.77 -8.89
C GLU A 3 -6.99 -12.09 -7.76
N ASN A 4 -6.15 -13.08 -8.01
CA ASN A 4 -5.09 -13.48 -7.11
C ASN A 4 -4.04 -12.36 -7.14
N GLU A 5 -4.33 -11.23 -6.46
CA GLU A 5 -3.46 -10.06 -6.42
C GLU A 5 -2.10 -10.49 -5.89
N SER A 6 -1.07 -10.40 -6.74
CA SER A 6 0.26 -10.90 -6.43
C SER A 6 0.96 -10.00 -5.40
N ALA A 7 2.02 -10.53 -4.78
CA ALA A 7 2.91 -9.74 -3.92
C ALA A 7 3.43 -8.50 -4.69
N GLU A 8 3.81 -8.66 -5.96
CA GLU A 8 4.23 -7.58 -6.84
C GLU A 8 3.17 -6.48 -6.98
N ASN A 9 1.90 -6.85 -7.23
CA ASN A 9 0.80 -5.89 -7.34
C ASN A 9 0.60 -5.11 -6.03
N THR A 10 0.59 -5.80 -4.88
CA THR A 10 0.44 -5.15 -3.57
C THR A 10 1.64 -4.29 -3.19
N THR A 11 2.85 -4.70 -3.56
CA THR A 11 4.09 -3.91 -3.37
C THR A 11 4.05 -2.65 -4.21
N LYS A 12 3.70 -2.76 -5.49
CA LYS A 12 3.55 -1.62 -6.40
C LYS A 12 2.51 -0.62 -5.88
N LEU A 13 1.36 -1.10 -5.39
CA LEU A 13 0.35 -0.23 -4.78
C LEU A 13 0.87 0.50 -3.54
N CYS A 14 1.63 -0.19 -2.68
CA CYS A 14 2.27 0.44 -1.52
C CYS A 14 3.29 1.51 -1.95
N LEU A 15 4.15 1.22 -2.93
CA LEU A 15 5.13 2.17 -3.45
C LEU A 15 4.47 3.40 -4.07
N ASN A 16 3.42 3.22 -4.87
CA ASN A 16 2.64 4.34 -5.42
C ASN A 16 2.04 5.21 -4.31
N LEU A 17 1.49 4.58 -3.27
CA LEU A 17 0.96 5.30 -2.11
C LEU A 17 2.05 6.09 -1.38
N PHE A 18 3.21 5.47 -1.14
CA PHE A 18 4.31 6.11 -0.44
C PHE A 18 4.88 7.28 -1.25
N ALA A 19 5.05 7.11 -2.56
CA ALA A 19 5.44 8.20 -3.45
C ALA A 19 4.41 9.34 -3.44
N ALA A 20 3.11 9.03 -3.48
CA ALA A 20 2.04 10.02 -3.49
C ALA A 20 1.98 10.86 -2.20
N ILE A 21 2.32 10.29 -1.04
CA ILE A 21 2.43 11.02 0.24
C ILE A 21 3.80 11.67 0.47
N GLY A 22 4.73 11.56 -0.49
CA GLY A 22 6.07 12.13 -0.40
C GLY A 22 7.05 11.33 0.48
N ALA A 23 6.75 10.07 0.78
CA ALA A 23 7.66 9.20 1.52
C ALA A 23 8.60 8.46 0.55
N GLU A 24 9.89 8.73 0.65
CA GLU A 24 10.92 8.01 -0.11
C GLU A 24 11.09 6.58 0.42
N VAL A 25 10.51 5.62 -0.30
CA VAL A 25 10.57 4.19 -0.02
C VAL A 25 10.88 3.46 -1.31
N THR A 26 11.84 2.54 -1.27
CA THR A 26 12.20 1.66 -2.39
C THR A 26 11.62 0.26 -2.19
N GLU A 27 11.60 -0.55 -3.25
CA GLU A 27 11.19 -1.95 -3.14
C GLU A 27 12.05 -2.74 -2.15
N GLN A 28 13.34 -2.41 -2.01
CA GLN A 28 14.27 -3.03 -1.06
C GLN A 28 13.95 -2.71 0.41
N ASP A 29 13.15 -1.68 0.67
CA ASP A 29 12.70 -1.34 2.01
C ASP A 29 11.48 -2.17 2.43
N ILE A 30 10.86 -2.90 1.50
CA ILE A 30 9.68 -3.76 1.70
C ILE A 30 10.15 -5.22 1.78
N ASP A 31 9.78 -5.90 2.86
CA ASP A 31 10.06 -7.33 3.07
C ASP A 31 8.98 -8.18 2.40
N ILE A 32 7.72 -7.88 2.71
CA ILE A 32 6.56 -8.55 2.12
C ILE A 32 5.36 -7.60 2.11
N SER A 33 4.57 -7.68 1.04
CA SER A 33 3.26 -7.05 0.92
C SER A 33 2.24 -8.10 0.50
N HIS A 34 1.11 -8.17 1.20
CA HIS A 34 0.02 -9.08 0.85
C HIS A 34 -1.32 -8.64 1.47
N ARG A 35 -2.43 -9.08 0.88
CA ARG A 35 -3.77 -8.94 1.47
C ARG A 35 -3.92 -9.87 2.67
N VAL A 36 -4.61 -9.40 3.71
CA VAL A 36 -4.98 -10.20 4.89
C VAL A 36 -6.37 -10.77 4.68
N LEU A 37 -6.54 -12.07 4.89
CA LEU A 37 -7.86 -12.68 4.85
C LEU A 37 -8.78 -12.02 5.89
N ALA A 38 -9.88 -11.44 5.42
CA ALA A 38 -10.86 -10.84 6.31
C ALA A 38 -11.59 -11.95 7.08
N ARG A 39 -11.66 -11.84 8.40
CA ARG A 39 -12.38 -12.80 9.28
C ARG A 39 -13.88 -12.86 8.99
N ARG A 40 -14.45 -11.83 8.37
CA ARG A 40 -15.84 -11.76 7.92
C ARG A 40 -15.86 -11.22 6.50
N GLN A 41 -16.71 -11.79 5.64
CA GLN A 41 -16.97 -11.19 4.33
C GLN A 41 -17.54 -9.79 4.54
N SER A 42 -16.96 -8.84 3.84
CA SER A 42 -17.31 -7.43 3.83
C SER A 42 -17.33 -6.99 2.38
N ASN A 43 -18.16 -6.00 2.05
CA ASN A 43 -18.15 -5.36 0.72
C ASN A 43 -16.89 -4.47 0.51
N ARG A 44 -15.89 -4.58 1.38
CA ARG A 44 -14.63 -3.83 1.28
C ARG A 44 -13.50 -4.81 0.96
N PRO A 45 -12.53 -4.41 0.11
CA PRO A 45 -11.33 -5.19 -0.10
C PRO A 45 -10.62 -5.47 1.23
N SER A 46 -10.01 -6.65 1.33
CA SER A 46 -9.12 -7.00 2.43
C SER A 46 -8.00 -5.96 2.58
N ALA A 47 -7.58 -5.67 3.81
CA ALA A 47 -6.45 -4.78 4.05
C ALA A 47 -5.15 -5.39 3.51
N ILE A 48 -4.21 -4.54 3.10
CA ILE A 48 -2.84 -4.95 2.76
C ILE A 48 -1.97 -4.76 4.00
N ILE A 49 -1.21 -5.79 4.37
CA ILE A 49 -0.08 -5.64 5.30
C ILE A 49 1.18 -5.43 4.45
N CYS A 50 1.85 -4.31 4.69
CA CYS A 50 3.18 -4.03 4.16
C CYS A 50 4.19 -4.10 5.31
N LYS A 51 5.09 -5.08 5.28
CA LYS A 51 6.19 -5.22 6.24
C LYS A 51 7.44 -4.57 5.66
N PHE A 52 8.13 -3.78 6.47
CA PHE A 52 9.35 -3.10 6.08
C PHE A 52 10.58 -3.86 6.57
N VAL A 53 11.62 -3.93 5.75
CA VAL A 53 12.96 -4.38 6.15
C VAL A 53 13.60 -3.33 7.05
N ARG A 54 13.56 -2.06 6.63
CA ARG A 54 14.21 -0.95 7.33
C ARG A 54 13.20 -0.17 8.18
N ARG A 55 13.43 -0.12 9.49
CA ARG A 55 12.59 0.63 10.43
C ARG A 55 12.48 2.11 10.07
N LEU A 56 13.56 2.70 9.56
CA LEU A 56 13.58 4.12 9.17
C LEU A 56 12.61 4.42 8.03
N ALA A 57 12.48 3.53 7.03
CA ALA A 57 11.52 3.70 5.94
C ALA A 57 10.07 3.68 6.47
N LYS A 58 9.76 2.74 7.36
CA LYS A 58 8.46 2.70 8.06
C LYS A 58 8.17 3.99 8.82
N GLU A 59 9.15 4.53 9.55
CA GLU A 59 8.98 5.75 10.35
C GLU A 59 8.70 6.98 9.47
N ARG A 60 9.36 7.12 8.31
CA ARG A 60 9.05 8.18 7.33
C ARG A 60 7.62 8.09 6.81
N VAL A 61 7.19 6.90 6.41
CA VAL A 61 5.80 6.67 5.96
C VAL A 61 4.80 7.02 7.06
N LEU A 62 5.05 6.58 8.30
CA LEU A 62 4.15 6.84 9.42
C LEU A 62 4.11 8.31 9.85
N ALA A 63 5.19 9.07 9.64
CA ALA A 63 5.23 10.51 9.87
C ALA A 63 4.36 11.26 8.86
N LEU A 64 4.33 10.81 7.60
CA LEU A 64 3.57 11.43 6.50
C LEU A 64 2.17 10.81 6.29
N ARG A 65 1.74 9.87 7.14
CA ARG A 65 0.45 9.16 6.97
C ARG A 65 -0.78 10.06 6.88
N ARG A 66 -0.71 11.29 7.40
CA ARG A 66 -1.83 12.25 7.34
C ARG A 66 -2.06 12.75 5.92
N GLU A 67 -1.00 12.80 5.10
CA GLU A 67 -1.09 13.21 3.69
C GLU A 67 -1.86 12.21 2.83
N THR A 68 -2.12 11.00 3.33
CA THR A 68 -2.98 10.02 2.65
C THR A 68 -4.38 10.57 2.37
N SER A 69 -4.89 11.55 3.15
CA SER A 69 -6.19 12.18 2.85
C SER A 69 -6.20 13.01 1.57
N ASN A 70 -5.02 13.40 1.08
CA ASN A 70 -4.85 14.25 -0.10
C ASN A 70 -4.57 13.42 -1.37
N VAL A 71 -4.38 12.10 -1.23
CA VAL A 71 -4.05 11.20 -2.34
C VAL A 71 -5.30 10.89 -3.17
N GLN A 72 -5.20 11.14 -4.46
CA GLN A 72 -6.25 10.85 -5.42
C GLN A 72 -6.15 9.41 -5.94
N PRO A 73 -7.26 8.72 -6.24
CA PRO A 73 -7.25 7.34 -6.72
C PRO A 73 -6.40 7.12 -7.98
N GLN A 74 -6.33 8.10 -8.88
CA GLN A 74 -5.55 8.02 -10.11
C GLN A 74 -4.04 7.96 -9.85
N GLN A 75 -3.57 8.57 -8.75
CA GLN A 75 -2.16 8.48 -8.33
C GLN A 75 -1.80 7.06 -7.87
N LEU A 76 -2.79 6.27 -7.47
CA LEU A 76 -2.63 4.87 -7.08
C LEU A 76 -2.86 3.90 -8.26
N GLY A 77 -3.17 4.43 -9.46
CA GLY A 77 -3.47 3.63 -10.64
C GLY A 77 -4.92 3.15 -10.72
N PHE A 78 -5.83 3.70 -9.92
CA PHE A 78 -7.26 3.45 -10.06
C PHE A 78 -7.86 4.42 -11.06
N SER A 79 -8.46 3.90 -12.13
CA SER A 79 -9.26 4.71 -13.05
C SER A 79 -10.57 5.12 -12.38
N SER A 80 -10.97 6.38 -12.55
CA SER A 80 -12.37 6.76 -12.38
C SER A 80 -13.11 6.27 -13.61
N GLU A 81 -13.99 5.28 -13.46
CA GLU A 81 -15.01 5.00 -14.49
C GLU A 81 -15.90 6.23 -14.72
#